data_AF-A0A7S0FXP6-F1
#
_entry.id   AF-A0A7S0FXP6-F1
#
_cell.length_a   1.000
_cell.length_b   1.000
_cell.length_c   1.000
_cell.angle_alpha   90.00
_cell.angle_beta   90.00
_cell.angle_gamma   90.00
#
_symmetry.space_group_name_H-M   'P 1'
#
loop_
_entity.id
_entity.type
_entity.pdbx_description
1 polymer ?
#
loop_
_entity_poly.entity_id
_entity_poly.type
_entity_poly.pdbx_seq_one_letter_code
_entity_poly.pdbx_strand_id
1 'polypeptide(L)'
;DNPEDWWGVHDKLPRNKAGEWPAYVTQATYGLPMYMALSSGLPALAAKMGEADSIKARKQWESHPLEQYLQECTNEWNSYIEFFRKHEMVDDREDPPYPYTVDMMYDLINKANMVQAGQPVSFF
;
A
#
# COMPACT_ATOMS: atom_id res chain seq x y z
N ASP A 1 25.57 -9.08 14.23
CA ASP A 1 25.85 -9.43 12.83
C ASP A 1 26.07 -10.92 12.75
N ASN A 2 25.22 -11.63 12.01
CA ASN A 2 25.23 -13.08 11.83
C ASN A 2 25.79 -13.41 10.44
N PRO A 3 27.11 -13.32 10.22
CA PRO A 3 27.73 -13.51 8.90
C PRO A 3 27.49 -14.91 8.31
N GLU A 4 27.16 -15.89 9.14
CA GLU A 4 26.79 -17.26 8.74
C GLU A 4 25.51 -17.33 7.91
N ASP A 5 24.56 -16.43 8.15
CA ASP A 5 23.27 -16.41 7.45
C ASP A 5 23.41 -15.88 6.01
N TRP A 6 24.50 -15.16 5.72
CA TRP A 6 24.78 -14.53 4.43
C TRP A 6 24.97 -15.54 3.29
N TRP A 7 25.58 -16.68 3.59
CA TRP A 7 25.91 -17.69 2.58
C TRP A 7 24.69 -18.29 1.89
N GLY A 8 23.53 -18.32 2.56
CA GLY A 8 22.28 -18.82 1.99
C GLY A 8 21.63 -17.91 0.95
N VAL A 9 22.07 -16.65 0.85
CA VAL A 9 21.41 -15.61 0.05
C VAL A 9 22.35 -14.94 -0.96
N HIS A 10 23.66 -14.93 -0.70
CA HIS A 10 24.67 -14.32 -1.56
C HIS A 10 24.48 -14.62 -3.05
N ASP A 11 24.28 -15.90 -3.41
CA ASP A 11 24.17 -16.33 -4.80
C ASP A 11 22.82 -16.01 -5.44
N LYS A 12 21.81 -15.66 -4.63
CA LYS A 12 20.46 -15.31 -5.07
C LYS A 12 20.27 -13.80 -5.25
N LEU A 13 21.21 -12.98 -4.77
CA LEU A 13 21.10 -11.53 -4.87
C LEU A 13 21.37 -11.07 -6.31
N PRO A 14 20.53 -10.16 -6.84
CA PRO A 14 20.77 -9.60 -8.14
C PRO A 14 22.06 -8.75 -8.13
N ARG A 15 22.89 -8.93 -9.16
CA ARG A 15 24.13 -8.16 -9.31
C ARG A 15 23.85 -6.90 -10.13
N ASN A 16 23.82 -5.75 -9.46
CA ASN A 16 23.76 -4.46 -10.13
C ASN A 16 25.13 -4.12 -10.74
N LYS A 17 25.17 -3.71 -12.00
CA LYS A 17 26.39 -3.29 -12.70
C LYS A 17 26.32 -1.79 -12.93
N ALA A 18 27.46 -1.10 -12.82
CA ALA A 18 27.53 0.32 -13.15
C ALA A 18 27.17 0.53 -14.62
N GLY A 19 26.36 1.55 -14.88
CA GLY A 19 25.94 1.98 -16.21
C GLY A 19 26.01 3.49 -16.30
N GLU A 20 24.90 4.13 -16.66
CA GLU A 20 24.74 5.59 -16.56
C GLU A 20 24.92 6.09 -15.11
N TRP A 21 24.48 5.28 -14.13
CA TRP A 21 24.63 5.56 -12.70
C TRP A 21 25.63 4.60 -12.05
N PRO A 22 26.30 5.02 -10.95
CA PRO A 22 27.14 4.15 -10.15
C PRO A 22 26.40 2.91 -9.65
N ALA A 23 27.10 1.78 -9.49
CA ALA A 23 26.49 0.49 -9.11
C ALA A 23 25.79 0.49 -7.73
N TYR A 24 26.08 1.46 -6.85
CA TYR A 24 25.37 1.61 -5.58
C TYR A 24 23.96 2.19 -5.74
N VAL A 25 23.66 2.81 -6.88
CA VAL A 25 22.32 3.32 -7.21
C VAL A 25 21.51 2.15 -7.74
N THR A 26 20.65 1.60 -6.88
CA THR A 26 19.75 0.49 -7.24
C THR A 26 18.58 1.02 -8.06
N GLN A 27 18.38 0.45 -9.25
CA GLN A 27 17.20 0.71 -10.06
C GLN A 27 16.02 -0.16 -9.59
N ALA A 28 14.80 0.23 -9.95
CA ALA A 28 13.58 -0.50 -9.60
C ALA A 28 13.62 -1.99 -10.02
N THR A 29 14.29 -2.29 -11.13
CA THR A 29 14.54 -3.64 -11.66
C THR A 29 15.33 -4.54 -10.71
N TYR A 30 16.16 -3.97 -9.83
CA TYR A 30 16.99 -4.71 -8.87
C TYR A 30 16.42 -4.69 -7.45
N GLY A 31 15.60 -3.68 -7.12
CA GLY A 31 15.06 -3.51 -5.77
C GLY A 31 14.13 -4.65 -5.34
N LEU A 32 13.11 -4.95 -6.13
CA LEU A 32 12.13 -5.98 -5.79
C LEU A 32 12.75 -7.39 -5.71
N PRO A 33 13.57 -7.85 -6.68
CA PRO A 33 14.20 -9.17 -6.59
C PRO A 33 15.16 -9.30 -5.40
N MET A 34 15.90 -8.23 -5.07
CA MET A 34 16.78 -8.20 -3.90
C MET A 34 15.96 -8.36 -2.61
N TYR A 35 14.86 -7.62 -2.47
CA TYR A 35 13.97 -7.74 -1.32
C TYR A 35 13.43 -9.17 -1.17
N MET A 36 12.94 -9.79 -2.26
CA MET A 36 12.42 -11.16 -2.20
C MET A 36 13.49 -12.18 -1.82
N ALA A 37 14.71 -12.05 -2.33
CA ALA A 37 15.83 -12.93 -1.98
C ALA A 37 16.21 -12.81 -0.49
N LEU A 38 16.25 -11.58 0.04
CA LEU A 38 16.55 -11.32 1.45
C LEU A 38 15.44 -11.84 2.37
N SER A 39 14.18 -11.52 2.08
CA SER A 39 13.05 -11.91 2.93
C SER A 39 12.83 -13.43 2.97
N SER A 40 13.11 -14.14 1.88
CA SER A 40 12.99 -15.61 1.83
C SER A 40 14.19 -16.33 2.43
N GLY A 41 15.39 -15.76 2.31
CA GLY A 41 16.63 -16.39 2.76
C GLY A 41 17.02 -16.06 4.20
N LEU A 42 16.52 -14.96 4.76
CA LEU A 42 16.85 -14.47 6.11
C LEU A 42 15.58 -14.24 6.94
N PRO A 43 15.00 -15.28 7.56
CA PRO A 43 13.77 -15.15 8.34
C PRO A 43 13.85 -14.10 9.46
N ALA A 44 15.02 -13.97 10.10
CA ALA A 44 15.23 -12.96 11.14
C ALA A 44 15.18 -11.52 10.60
N LEU A 45 15.68 -11.30 9.38
CA LEU A 45 15.55 -10.01 8.70
C LEU A 45 14.10 -9.77 8.31
N ALA A 46 13.42 -10.78 7.76
CA ALA A 46 12.00 -10.67 7.39
C ALA A 46 11.12 -10.29 8.60
N ALA A 47 11.36 -10.89 9.77
CA ALA A 47 10.66 -10.53 11.00
C ALA A 47 10.86 -9.05 11.39
N LYS A 48 12.11 -8.56 11.36
CA LYS A 48 12.43 -7.16 11.64
C LYS A 48 11.86 -6.19 10.61
N MET A 49 11.83 -6.59 9.33
CA MET A 49 11.20 -5.79 8.28
C MET A 49 9.69 -5.69 8.49
N GLY A 50 9.04 -6.77 8.94
CA GLY A 50 7.63 -6.74 9.33
C GLY A 50 7.34 -5.74 10.45
N GLU A 51 8.22 -5.62 11.45
CA GLU A 51 8.10 -4.58 12.48
C GLU A 51 8.22 -3.17 11.89
N ALA A 52 9.17 -2.95 10.98
CA ALA A 52 9.33 -1.66 10.31
C ALA A 52 8.12 -1.30 9.41
N ASP A 53 7.56 -2.28 8.72
CA ASP A 53 6.35 -2.12 7.90
C ASP A 53 5.13 -1.75 8.76
N SER A 54 5.03 -2.30 9.97
CA SER A 54 3.97 -1.93 10.92
C SER A 54 4.04 -0.44 11.32
N ILE A 55 5.26 0.11 11.46
CA ILE A 55 5.48 1.53 11.73
C ILE A 55 5.04 2.37 10.53
N LYS A 56 5.36 1.93 9.31
CA LYS A 56 4.93 2.62 8.09
C LYS A 56 3.41 2.66 7.99
N ALA A 57 2.73 1.53 8.21
CA ALA A 57 1.28 1.46 8.20
C ALA A 57 0.67 2.42 9.24
N ARG A 58 1.18 2.40 10.48
CA ARG A 58 0.73 3.33 11.53
C ARG A 58 0.91 4.79 11.13
N LYS A 59 2.08 5.16 10.60
CA LYS A 59 2.35 6.53 10.14
C LYS A 59 1.42 6.95 9.01
N GLN A 60 1.09 6.05 8.09
CA GLN A 60 0.14 6.33 7.01
C GLN A 60 -1.26 6.64 7.57
N TRP A 61 -1.73 5.86 8.54
CA TRP A 61 -3.00 6.12 9.25
C TRP A 61 -3.00 7.45 10.00
N GLU A 62 -1.91 7.76 10.71
CA GLU A 62 -1.78 9.03 11.45
C GLU A 62 -1.71 10.25 10.51
N SER A 63 -1.12 10.10 9.32
CA SER A 63 -0.93 11.21 8.37
C SER A 63 -2.16 11.48 7.49
N HIS A 64 -3.05 10.50 7.32
CA HIS A 64 -4.25 10.62 6.50
C HIS A 64 -5.49 10.25 7.33
N PRO A 65 -5.98 11.18 8.17
CA PRO A 65 -7.20 10.96 8.93
C PRO A 65 -8.35 10.57 8.01
N LEU A 66 -9.13 9.55 8.41
CA LEU A 66 -10.14 8.93 7.57
C LEU A 66 -11.16 9.95 7.04
N GLU A 67 -11.60 10.88 7.90
CA GLU A 67 -12.59 11.90 7.57
C GLU A 67 -12.05 12.88 6.51
N GLN A 68 -10.78 13.27 6.62
CA GLN A 68 -10.13 14.16 5.66
C GLN A 68 -9.95 13.46 4.32
N TYR A 69 -9.46 12.22 4.35
CA TYR A 69 -9.30 11.40 3.17
C TYR A 69 -10.64 11.18 2.45
N LEU A 70 -11.72 10.88 3.19
CA LEU A 70 -13.04 10.68 2.61
C LEU A 70 -13.62 11.96 2.01
N GLN A 71 -13.34 13.10 2.64
CA GLN A 71 -13.71 14.41 2.08
C GLN A 71 -12.97 14.69 0.78
N GLU A 72 -11.68 14.38 0.69
CA GLU A 72 -10.90 14.50 -0.55
C GLU A 72 -11.47 13.59 -1.66
N CYS A 73 -11.80 12.34 -1.34
CA CYS A 73 -12.45 11.44 -2.29
C CYS A 73 -13.82 11.96 -2.76
N THR A 74 -14.60 12.54 -1.84
CA THR A 74 -15.90 13.16 -2.16
C THR A 74 -15.72 14.36 -3.08
N ASN A 75 -14.70 15.19 -2.83
CA ASN A 75 -14.39 16.35 -3.66
C ASN A 75 -13.94 15.92 -5.06
N GLU A 76 -13.12 14.88 -5.16
CA GLU A 76 -12.67 14.33 -6.45
C GLU A 76 -13.85 13.74 -7.24
N TRP A 77 -14.72 12.98 -6.56
CA TRP A 77 -15.96 12.46 -7.15
C TRP A 77 -16.84 13.57 -7.74
N ASN A 78 -17.07 14.63 -6.96
CA ASN A 78 -17.85 15.78 -7.41
C ASN A 78 -17.16 16.51 -8.57
N SER A 79 -15.83 16.59 -8.56
CA SER A 79 -15.06 17.18 -9.66
C SER A 79 -15.23 16.39 -10.96
N TYR A 80 -15.29 15.06 -10.90
CA TYR A 80 -15.58 14.24 -12.08
C TYR A 80 -17.01 14.43 -12.59
N ILE A 81 -17.99 14.53 -11.69
CA ILE A 81 -19.39 14.83 -12.04
C ILE A 81 -19.45 16.16 -12.80
N GLU A 82 -18.85 17.21 -12.25
CA GLU A 82 -18.80 18.54 -12.89
C GLU A 82 -18.11 18.48 -14.25
N PHE A 83 -17.00 17.74 -14.34
CA PHE A 83 -16.28 17.55 -15.59
C PHE A 83 -17.15 16.85 -16.64
N PHE A 84 -17.89 15.80 -16.27
CA PHE A 84 -18.75 15.08 -17.21
C PHE A 84 -19.97 15.89 -17.64
N ARG A 85 -20.58 16.65 -16.74
CA ARG A 85 -21.65 17.61 -17.04
C ARG A 85 -21.20 18.65 -18.04
N LYS A 86 -20.03 19.25 -17.80
CA LYS A 86 -19.45 20.30 -18.64
C LYS A 86 -19.19 19.85 -20.09
N HIS A 87 -18.91 18.55 -20.29
CA HIS A 87 -18.60 17.98 -21.60
C HIS A 87 -19.77 17.18 -22.20
N GLU A 88 -21.00 17.33 -21.68
CA GLU A 88 -22.21 16.69 -22.21
C GLU A 88 -22.11 15.15 -22.28
N MET A 89 -21.38 14.54 -21.33
CA MET A 89 -21.14 13.09 -21.28
C MET A 89 -22.10 12.35 -20.35
N VAL A 90 -23.13 13.03 -19.84
CA VAL A 90 -24.13 12.50 -18.90
C VAL A 90 -25.54 12.91 -19.33
N ASP A 91 -26.54 12.12 -18.95
CA ASP A 91 -27.96 12.40 -19.20
C ASP A 91 -28.59 13.31 -18.13
N ASP A 92 -29.89 13.59 -18.24
CA ASP A 92 -30.61 14.54 -17.38
C ASP A 92 -30.92 14.04 -15.95
N ARG A 93 -30.44 12.85 -15.55
CA ARG A 93 -30.68 12.34 -14.19
C ARG A 93 -29.96 13.18 -13.14
N GLU A 94 -30.38 13.07 -11.88
CA GLU A 94 -29.65 13.69 -10.76
C GLU A 94 -28.26 13.07 -10.60
N ASP A 95 -27.30 13.90 -10.20
CA ASP A 95 -25.92 13.46 -9.98
C ASP A 95 -25.84 12.50 -8.77
N PRO A 96 -25.12 11.39 -8.90
CA PRO A 96 -25.04 10.41 -7.81
C PRO A 96 -24.20 10.96 -6.65
N PRO A 97 -24.64 10.79 -5.39
CA PRO A 97 -23.82 11.13 -4.24
C PRO A 97 -22.62 10.17 -4.14
N TYR A 98 -21.56 10.62 -3.45
CA TYR A 98 -20.43 9.75 -3.14
C TYR A 98 -20.90 8.53 -2.30
N PRO A 99 -20.55 7.30 -2.68
CA PRO A 99 -21.22 6.10 -2.16
C PRO A 99 -20.77 5.65 -0.76
N TYR A 100 -19.71 6.24 -0.20
CA TYR A 100 -19.16 5.80 1.09
C TYR A 100 -19.32 6.87 2.17
N THR A 101 -19.87 6.47 3.31
CA THR A 101 -19.91 7.29 4.52
C THR A 101 -18.76 6.94 5.47
N VAL A 102 -18.48 7.84 6.42
CA VAL A 102 -17.46 7.62 7.45
C VAL A 102 -17.74 6.33 8.24
N ASP A 103 -19.00 6.08 8.63
CA ASP A 103 -19.39 4.88 9.37
C ASP A 103 -19.17 3.60 8.58
N MET A 104 -19.50 3.61 7.27
CA MET A 104 -19.25 2.47 6.38
C MET A 104 -17.75 2.18 6.27
N MET A 105 -16.92 3.22 6.19
CA MET A 105 -15.48 3.06 6.11
C MET A 105 -14.89 2.52 7.42
N TYR A 106 -15.35 3.01 8.58
CA TYR A 106 -14.94 2.45 9.87
C TYR A 106 -15.34 0.98 10.01
N ASP A 107 -16.54 0.59 9.58
CA ASP A 107 -16.97 -0.81 9.54
C ASP A 107 -16.05 -1.66 8.66
N LEU A 108 -15.72 -1.20 7.46
CA LEU A 108 -14.80 -1.89 6.55
C LEU A 108 -13.39 -2.04 7.14
N ILE A 109 -12.86 -1.00 7.78
CA ILE A 109 -11.55 -1.02 8.44
C ILE A 109 -11.57 -2.02 9.60
N ASN A 110 -12.61 -2.02 10.42
CA ASN A 110 -12.76 -2.96 11.53
C ASN A 110 -12.82 -4.40 11.01
N LYS A 111 -13.60 -4.67 9.96
CA LYS A 111 -13.66 -5.98 9.30
C LYS A 111 -12.31 -6.41 8.76
N ALA A 112 -11.56 -5.51 8.12
CA ALA A 112 -10.22 -5.80 7.62
C ALA A 112 -9.25 -6.16 8.76
N ASN A 113 -9.29 -5.43 9.87
CA ASN A 113 -8.50 -5.72 11.06
C ASN A 113 -8.87 -7.08 11.69
N MET A 114 -10.15 -7.44 11.72
CA MET A 114 -10.62 -8.74 12.19
C MET A 114 -10.11 -9.89 11.32
N VAL A 115 -10.16 -9.74 9.99
CA VAL A 115 -9.56 -10.72 9.05
C VAL A 115 -8.07 -10.87 9.31
N GLN A 116 -7.35 -9.76 9.47
CA GLN A 116 -5.91 -9.78 9.77
C GLN A 116 -5.60 -10.47 11.12
N ALA A 117 -6.49 -10.34 12.10
CA ALA A 117 -6.40 -11.02 13.39
C ALA A 117 -6.86 -12.50 13.37
N GLY A 118 -7.28 -13.03 12.21
CA GLY A 118 -7.78 -14.40 12.06
C GLY A 118 -9.16 -14.61 12.67
N GLN A 119 -9.92 -13.54 12.92
CA GLN A 119 -11.27 -13.61 13.46
C GLN A 119 -12.29 -13.83 12.34
N PRO A 120 -13.40 -14.57 12.60
CA PRO A 120 -14.47 -14.73 11.63
C PRO A 120 -15.18 -13.40 11.39
N VAL A 121 -15.47 -13.09 10.12
CA VAL A 121 -16.17 -11.86 9.70
C VAL A 121 -17.40 -12.23 8.87
N SER A 122 -18.57 -11.69 9.23
CA SER A 122 -19.77 -11.74 8.37
C SER A 122 -19.75 -10.56 7.41
N PHE A 123 -19.91 -10.85 6.12
CA PHE A 123 -20.02 -9.82 5.07
C PHE A 123 -21.48 -9.51 4.69
N PHE A 124 -22.44 -10.07 5.43
CA PHE A 124 -23.88 -9.94 5.20
C PHE A 124 -24.63 -9.76 6.53
#